data_AF-A0A937MY63-F1
#
_entry.id   AF-A0A937MY63-F1
#
_cell.length_a   1.000
_cell.length_b   1.000
_cell.length_c   1.000
_cell.angle_alpha   90.00
_cell.angle_beta   90.00
_cell.angle_gamma   90.00
#
_symmetry.space_group_name_H-M   'P 1'
#
loop_
_entity.id
_entity.type
_entity.pdbx_description
1 polymer ?
#
loop_
_entity_poly.entity_id
_entity_poly.type
_entity_poly.pdbx_seq_one_letter_code
_entity_poly.pdbx_strand_id
1 'polypeptide(L)'
;MRRLLLGSFAVSLLVLLSAPSVLWAGDDGFAEKIINSQCKNCHRFEGKPKSKFELKAPDLMWSGVKYQRPWLIRRLVGQEGNLYPNSYRWDKSSFSGKHMVLMREEAIVIVDYMEKTYRDPRIKKSFVDMSTFTEMEASLGAEIFREYSCLGCHQIKDDEGKNIGGPISADLFDAGNRYTLDWWSRFAENPQDFTPHSGEYLADISTRKARHIIGYLMTLGVKDFKFYEPWNSEAFKDADAKRGAKVYKEYCVQCHGPQGKGDGPGAKGLDPKPAVHADLPLADYPEDYLYNLIYFGGKSVGKSSNMPDWGLTLPEQSLADVIAYVRSTFKGQ
;
A
#
# COMPACT_ATOMS: atom_id res chain seq x y z
N MET A 1 -79.52 15.75 -23.33
CA MET A 1 -78.84 16.08 -24.60
C MET A 1 -77.64 16.97 -24.28
N ARG A 2 -76.44 16.39 -24.18
CA ARG A 2 -75.32 16.58 -25.14
C ARG A 2 -74.93 18.06 -25.35
N ARG A 3 -73.77 18.44 -24.80
CA ARG A 3 -72.60 18.81 -25.61
C ARG A 3 -71.32 18.74 -24.77
N LEU A 4 -70.43 17.88 -25.24
CA LEU A 4 -69.04 17.74 -24.79
C LEU A 4 -68.22 18.97 -25.21
N LEU A 5 -67.31 19.40 -24.35
CA LEU A 5 -66.14 20.19 -24.71
C LEU A 5 -64.89 19.34 -24.44
N LEU A 6 -64.38 18.71 -25.50
CA LEU A 6 -62.97 18.33 -25.65
C LEU A 6 -62.20 19.65 -25.88
N GLY A 7 -61.02 19.96 -25.36
CA GLY A 7 -59.87 19.16 -24.96
C GLY A 7 -58.64 19.81 -25.62
N SER A 8 -57.62 20.19 -24.86
CA SER A 8 -56.21 20.34 -25.29
C SER A 8 -55.36 20.87 -24.14
N PHE A 9 -54.83 19.97 -23.31
CA PHE A 9 -53.63 20.26 -22.52
C PHE A 9 -52.44 19.67 -23.29
N ALA A 10 -51.65 20.55 -23.91
CA ALA A 10 -50.37 20.16 -24.49
C ALA A 10 -49.39 19.86 -23.35
N VAL A 11 -49.16 18.58 -23.08
CA VAL A 11 -48.03 18.14 -22.27
C VAL A 11 -46.82 18.08 -23.20
N SER A 12 -45.96 19.10 -23.13
CA SER A 12 -44.66 19.10 -23.79
C SER A 12 -43.79 18.01 -23.17
N LEU A 13 -43.73 16.85 -23.81
CA LEU A 13 -42.79 15.79 -23.48
C LEU A 13 -41.39 16.24 -23.92
N LEU A 14 -40.60 16.79 -22.99
CA LEU A 14 -39.18 17.06 -23.23
C LEU A 14 -38.47 15.71 -23.30
N VAL A 15 -38.29 15.18 -24.51
CA VAL A 15 -37.38 14.06 -24.76
C VAL A 15 -35.96 14.61 -24.62
N LEU A 16 -35.36 14.40 -23.44
CA LEU A 16 -33.93 14.53 -23.24
C LEU A 16 -33.22 13.46 -24.08
N LEU A 17 -32.89 13.83 -25.31
CA LEU A 17 -31.91 13.10 -26.13
C LEU A 17 -30.56 13.20 -25.42
N SER A 18 -30.21 12.15 -24.67
CA SER A 18 -28.85 11.89 -24.23
C SER A 18 -27.99 11.60 -25.47
N ALA A 19 -27.41 12.67 -26.05
CA ALA A 19 -26.44 12.54 -27.12
C ALA A 19 -25.12 11.93 -26.56
N PRO A 20 -24.57 10.87 -27.17
CA PRO A 20 -23.29 10.32 -26.77
C PRO A 20 -22.12 11.15 -27.32
N SER A 21 -21.22 11.54 -26.40
CA SER A 21 -19.75 11.66 -26.59
C SER A 21 -19.20 12.22 -27.92
N VAL A 22 -19.39 13.52 -28.16
CA VAL A 22 -18.56 14.31 -29.13
C VAL A 22 -17.56 15.24 -28.41
N LEU A 23 -17.57 15.31 -27.07
CA LEU A 23 -16.73 16.21 -26.28
C LEU A 23 -15.23 15.82 -26.19
N TRP A 24 -14.88 14.55 -26.43
CA TRP A 24 -13.56 14.01 -26.07
C TRP A 24 -12.39 14.53 -26.93
N ALA A 25 -12.59 14.77 -28.23
CA ALA A 25 -11.52 15.26 -29.09
C ALA A 25 -11.18 16.74 -28.84
N GLY A 26 -12.17 17.53 -28.41
CA GLY A 26 -11.98 18.93 -28.03
C GLY A 26 -11.21 19.05 -26.71
N ASP A 27 -11.54 18.19 -25.75
CA ASP A 27 -10.92 18.16 -24.42
C ASP A 27 -9.47 17.67 -24.49
N ASP A 28 -9.17 16.63 -25.28
CA ASP A 28 -7.81 16.14 -25.50
C ASP A 28 -6.91 17.22 -26.13
N GLY A 29 -7.40 17.92 -27.16
CA GLY A 29 -6.66 19.01 -27.80
C GLY A 29 -6.43 20.21 -26.88
N PHE A 30 -7.40 20.50 -26.00
CA PHE A 30 -7.26 21.54 -24.97
C PHE A 30 -6.21 21.17 -23.93
N ALA A 31 -6.25 19.94 -23.41
CA ALA A 31 -5.25 19.42 -22.47
C ALA A 31 -3.84 19.49 -23.06
N GLU A 32 -3.67 19.02 -24.30
CA GLU A 32 -2.40 19.06 -25.00
C GLU A 32 -1.87 20.49 -25.15
N LYS A 33 -2.74 21.44 -25.49
CA LYS A 33 -2.38 22.86 -25.58
C LYS A 33 -1.85 23.40 -24.25
N ILE A 34 -2.52 23.11 -23.13
CA ILE A 34 -2.05 23.54 -21.80
C ILE A 34 -0.72 22.87 -21.45
N ILE A 35 -0.60 21.56 -21.64
CA ILE A 35 0.63 20.81 -21.34
C ILE A 35 1.81 21.38 -22.15
N ASN A 36 1.61 21.62 -23.44
CA ASN A 36 2.64 22.13 -24.32
C ASN A 36 3.06 23.57 -23.98
N SER A 37 2.11 24.43 -23.63
CA SER A 37 2.38 25.84 -23.37
C SER A 37 2.85 26.14 -21.94
N GLN A 38 2.38 25.38 -20.95
CA GLN A 38 2.56 25.69 -19.53
C GLN A 38 3.42 24.65 -18.79
N CYS A 39 3.27 23.35 -19.10
CA CYS A 39 3.96 22.29 -18.35
C CYS A 39 5.34 21.91 -18.93
N LYS A 40 5.47 21.83 -20.27
CA LYS A 40 6.70 21.38 -20.95
C LYS A 40 7.92 22.28 -20.77
N ASN A 41 7.73 23.50 -20.25
CA ASN A 41 8.85 24.40 -19.90
C ASN A 41 9.71 23.85 -18.73
N CYS A 42 9.10 23.03 -17.86
CA CYS A 42 9.75 22.46 -16.68
C CYS A 42 9.76 20.93 -16.69
N HIS A 43 8.64 20.31 -17.08
CA HIS A 43 8.43 18.87 -17.04
C HIS A 43 8.66 18.23 -18.40
N ARG A 44 9.13 16.98 -18.40
CA ARG A 44 9.20 16.15 -19.61
C ARG A 44 8.07 15.14 -19.63
N PHE A 45 7.55 14.91 -20.84
CA PHE A 45 6.43 14.00 -21.10
C PHE A 45 6.79 12.90 -22.10
N GLU A 46 8.01 12.91 -22.65
CA GLU A 46 8.48 11.94 -23.63
C GLU A 46 10.01 11.73 -23.58
N GLY A 47 10.45 10.68 -24.28
CA GLY A 47 11.85 10.29 -24.42
C GLY A 47 12.31 9.26 -23.39
N LYS A 48 13.62 9.12 -23.24
CA LYS A 48 14.23 8.16 -22.31
C LYS A 48 14.32 8.74 -20.90
N PRO A 49 14.29 7.92 -19.83
CA PRO A 49 14.61 8.35 -18.47
C PRO A 49 15.97 9.06 -18.44
N LYS A 50 16.06 10.15 -17.67
CA LYS A 50 17.30 10.91 -17.50
C LYS A 50 17.65 11.05 -16.04
N SER A 51 18.90 11.39 -15.77
CA SER A 51 19.30 11.65 -14.40
C SER A 51 18.58 12.86 -13.82
N LYS A 52 18.21 12.80 -12.53
CA LYS A 52 17.61 13.96 -11.84
C LYS A 52 18.48 15.22 -11.92
N PHE A 53 19.81 15.06 -12.07
CA PHE A 53 20.75 16.17 -12.25
C PHE A 53 20.72 16.82 -13.64
N GLU A 54 20.00 16.25 -14.60
CA GLU A 54 19.77 16.84 -15.93
C GLU A 54 18.41 17.52 -16.04
N LEU A 55 17.58 17.43 -14.99
CA LEU A 55 16.18 17.80 -15.01
C LEU A 55 15.91 19.05 -14.17
N LYS A 56 14.93 19.86 -14.59
CA LYS A 56 14.45 21.02 -13.84
C LYS A 56 13.33 20.65 -12.84
N ALA A 57 12.53 19.65 -13.20
CA ALA A 57 11.41 19.15 -12.43
C ALA A 57 11.24 17.63 -12.70
N PRO A 58 10.45 16.91 -11.89
CA PRO A 58 10.20 15.49 -12.11
C PRO A 58 9.62 15.19 -13.48
N ASP A 59 10.04 14.08 -14.08
CA ASP A 59 9.44 13.54 -15.31
C ASP A 59 7.95 13.18 -15.06
N LEU A 60 7.10 13.55 -16.02
CA LEU A 60 5.67 13.26 -16.03
C LEU A 60 5.28 12.26 -17.13
N MET A 61 6.25 11.60 -17.75
CA MET A 61 6.04 10.61 -18.81
C MET A 61 5.16 9.42 -18.39
N TRP A 62 5.05 9.17 -17.07
CA TRP A 62 4.28 8.07 -16.48
C TRP A 62 3.20 8.56 -15.51
N SER A 63 2.90 9.85 -15.53
CA SER A 63 2.01 10.47 -14.54
C SER A 63 0.60 9.89 -14.56
N GLY A 64 0.14 9.37 -15.69
CA GLY A 64 -1.19 8.77 -15.86
C GLY A 64 -1.39 7.44 -15.14
N VAL A 65 -0.31 6.82 -14.66
CA VAL A 65 -0.36 5.56 -13.90
C VAL A 65 0.35 5.67 -12.56
N LYS A 66 1.26 6.64 -12.41
CA LYS A 66 2.04 6.86 -11.20
C LYS A 66 1.20 7.37 -10.02
N TYR A 67 0.32 8.31 -10.30
CA TYR A 67 -0.38 9.05 -9.26
C TYR A 67 -1.86 8.71 -9.24
N GLN A 68 -2.47 8.79 -8.06
CA GLN A 68 -3.92 8.67 -7.94
C GLN A 68 -4.61 9.92 -8.49
N ARG A 69 -5.71 9.73 -9.23
CA ARG A 69 -6.51 10.80 -9.81
C ARG A 69 -6.85 11.93 -8.83
N PRO A 70 -7.34 11.65 -7.61
CA PRO A 70 -7.70 12.71 -6.68
C PRO A 70 -6.49 13.56 -6.27
N TRP A 71 -5.33 12.95 -6.06
CA TRP A 71 -4.11 13.67 -5.71
C TRP A 71 -3.61 14.55 -6.85
N LEU A 72 -3.64 14.07 -8.10
CA LEU A 72 -3.24 14.88 -9.25
C LEU A 72 -4.11 16.13 -9.38
N ILE A 73 -5.43 15.99 -9.23
CA ILE A 73 -6.35 17.13 -9.27
C ILE A 73 -6.01 18.12 -8.16
N ARG A 74 -5.88 17.64 -6.90
CA ARG A 74 -5.49 18.50 -5.75
C ARG A 74 -4.18 19.23 -6.01
N ARG A 75 -3.18 18.55 -6.60
CA ARG A 75 -1.90 19.16 -6.95
C ARG A 75 -2.05 20.28 -7.98
N LEU A 76 -2.81 20.06 -9.04
CA LEU A 76 -3.02 21.05 -10.11
C LEU A 76 -3.83 22.27 -9.64
N VAL A 77 -4.74 22.08 -8.68
CA VAL A 77 -5.51 23.19 -8.08
C VAL A 77 -4.81 23.83 -6.85
N GLY A 78 -3.54 23.52 -6.60
CA GLY A 78 -2.74 24.15 -5.54
C GLY A 78 -3.08 23.72 -4.10
N GLN A 79 -3.72 22.55 -3.93
CA GLN A 79 -4.08 21.98 -2.62
C GLN A 79 -3.02 21.03 -2.05
N GLU A 80 -1.88 20.86 -2.74
CA GLU A 80 -0.79 19.98 -2.31
C GLU A 80 0.49 20.78 -2.03
N GLY A 81 1.21 20.36 -1.00
CA GLY A 81 2.52 20.92 -0.64
C GLY A 81 3.61 20.57 -1.66
N ASN A 82 4.81 21.10 -1.40
CA ASN A 82 5.98 20.72 -2.18
C ASN A 82 6.42 19.29 -1.81
N LEU A 83 6.46 18.42 -2.82
CA LEU A 83 6.83 17.00 -2.68
C LEU A 83 8.29 16.79 -2.30
N TYR A 84 9.16 17.74 -2.66
CA TYR A 84 10.59 17.65 -2.43
C TYR A 84 11.01 18.74 -1.44
N PRO A 85 11.17 18.42 -0.15
CA PRO A 85 11.40 19.41 0.90
C PRO A 85 12.55 20.38 0.60
N ASN A 86 13.65 19.89 -0.01
CA ASN A 86 14.80 20.70 -0.41
C ASN A 86 14.88 21.03 -1.91
N SER A 87 13.75 21.04 -2.64
CA SER A 87 13.67 21.09 -4.11
C SER A 87 14.03 19.77 -4.79
N TYR A 88 13.62 19.61 -6.06
CA TYR A 88 13.80 18.37 -6.81
C TYR A 88 15.27 17.94 -6.94
N ARG A 89 16.18 18.90 -7.10
CA ARG A 89 17.62 18.66 -7.23
C ARG A 89 18.42 18.79 -5.94
N TRP A 90 17.77 19.06 -4.79
CA TRP A 90 18.29 19.21 -3.40
C TRP A 90 19.51 20.13 -3.19
N ASP A 91 20.35 20.31 -4.20
CA ASP A 91 21.54 21.15 -4.33
C ASP A 91 21.22 22.65 -4.42
N LYS A 92 19.93 23.03 -4.33
CA LYS A 92 19.40 24.40 -4.42
C LYS A 92 19.83 25.17 -5.67
N SER A 93 20.44 24.48 -6.66
CA SER A 93 20.91 25.07 -7.91
C SER A 93 19.77 25.29 -8.92
N SER A 94 18.57 24.79 -8.60
CA SER A 94 17.39 24.83 -9.46
C SER A 94 16.28 25.75 -8.93
N PHE A 95 15.53 26.29 -9.90
CA PHE A 95 14.30 27.08 -9.81
C PHE A 95 13.42 26.86 -8.57
N SER A 96 13.16 27.95 -7.81
CA SER A 96 12.27 28.00 -6.64
C SER A 96 10.90 28.62 -6.96
N GLY A 97 10.30 28.29 -8.10
CA GLY A 97 8.98 28.78 -8.46
C GLY A 97 7.86 28.01 -7.76
N LYS A 98 6.77 28.70 -7.41
CA LYS A 98 5.53 28.04 -7.01
C LYS A 98 4.99 27.25 -8.20
N HIS A 99 4.49 26.05 -7.95
CA HIS A 99 3.78 25.29 -8.97
C HIS A 99 2.56 26.09 -9.43
N MET A 100 2.28 26.05 -10.73
CA MET A 100 1.08 26.69 -11.30
C MET A 100 -0.19 26.14 -10.67
N VAL A 101 -1.22 26.99 -10.63
CA VAL A 101 -2.56 26.66 -10.11
C VAL A 101 -3.55 26.83 -11.23
N LEU A 102 -4.34 25.79 -11.49
CA LEU A 102 -5.35 25.73 -12.53
C LEU A 102 -6.76 25.78 -11.94
N MET A 103 -7.75 26.09 -12.78
CA MET A 103 -9.15 25.86 -12.43
C MET A 103 -9.42 24.36 -12.32
N ARG A 104 -10.43 23.98 -11.52
CA ARG A 104 -10.72 22.57 -11.24
C ARG A 104 -11.09 21.80 -12.51
N GLU A 105 -11.82 22.44 -13.39
CA GLU A 105 -12.29 21.90 -14.67
C GLU A 105 -11.11 21.65 -15.60
N GLU A 106 -10.17 22.59 -15.69
CA GLU A 106 -8.93 22.42 -16.46
C GLU A 106 -8.05 21.31 -15.89
N ALA A 107 -7.94 21.23 -14.56
CA ALA A 107 -7.20 20.16 -13.89
C ALA A 107 -7.80 18.78 -14.20
N ILE A 108 -9.13 18.65 -14.21
CA ILE A 108 -9.82 17.40 -14.55
C ILE A 108 -9.49 16.98 -15.98
N VAL A 109 -9.62 17.90 -16.95
CA VAL A 109 -9.35 17.63 -18.37
C VAL A 109 -7.90 17.20 -18.60
N ILE A 110 -6.96 17.87 -17.95
CA ILE A 110 -5.54 17.50 -18.03
C ILE A 110 -5.30 16.11 -17.42
N VAL A 111 -5.90 15.80 -16.28
CA VAL A 111 -5.73 14.49 -15.64
C VAL A 111 -6.34 13.37 -16.47
N ASP A 112 -7.50 13.59 -17.09
CA ASP A 112 -8.10 12.63 -18.04
C ASP A 112 -7.15 12.32 -19.20
N TYR A 113 -6.58 13.37 -19.81
CA TYR A 113 -5.60 13.20 -20.87
C TYR A 113 -4.33 12.48 -20.41
N MET A 114 -3.84 12.80 -19.20
CA MET A 114 -2.64 12.18 -18.63
C MET A 114 -2.85 10.68 -18.38
N GLU A 115 -3.98 10.28 -17.80
CA GLU A 115 -4.33 8.87 -17.52
C GLU A 115 -4.41 8.03 -18.78
N LYS A 116 -4.87 8.63 -19.89
CA LYS A 116 -4.93 7.99 -21.21
C LYS A 116 -3.54 7.90 -21.88
N THR A 117 -2.73 8.94 -21.76
CA THR A 117 -1.55 9.15 -22.63
C THR A 117 -0.24 8.73 -21.96
N TYR A 118 -0.01 9.11 -20.71
CA TYR A 118 1.29 8.99 -20.03
C TYR A 118 1.34 7.73 -19.16
N ARG A 119 1.35 6.58 -19.84
CA ARG A 119 1.34 5.23 -19.23
C ARG A 119 2.63 4.49 -19.55
N ASP A 120 3.10 3.64 -18.63
CA ASP A 120 4.19 2.70 -18.90
C ASP A 120 3.62 1.29 -19.11
N PRO A 121 3.87 0.62 -20.25
CA PRO A 121 3.40 -0.75 -20.46
C PRO A 121 4.02 -1.77 -19.51
N ARG A 122 5.14 -1.45 -18.84
CA ARG A 122 5.79 -2.29 -17.82
C ARG A 122 5.05 -2.25 -16.49
N ILE A 123 4.21 -1.24 -16.23
CA ILE A 123 3.39 -1.17 -15.02
C ILE A 123 2.20 -2.11 -15.19
N LYS A 124 2.16 -3.13 -14.33
CA LYS A 124 1.12 -4.16 -14.29
C LYS A 124 0.35 -4.08 -12.97
N LYS A 125 -0.70 -4.89 -12.88
CA LYS A 125 -1.44 -5.08 -11.63
C LYS A 125 -0.48 -5.46 -10.51
N SER A 126 -0.59 -4.75 -9.40
CA SER A 126 0.19 -4.96 -8.19
C SER A 126 0.12 -6.41 -7.67
N PHE A 127 1.25 -6.89 -7.15
CA PHE A 127 1.33 -8.14 -6.37
C PHE A 127 0.91 -7.95 -4.90
N VAL A 128 0.83 -6.70 -4.45
CA VAL A 128 0.26 -6.33 -3.15
C VAL A 128 -1.25 -6.21 -3.29
N ASP A 129 -1.96 -6.76 -2.32
CA ASP A 129 -3.40 -6.64 -2.19
C ASP A 129 -3.71 -6.03 -0.82
N MET A 130 -4.19 -4.78 -0.84
CA MET A 130 -4.50 -4.04 0.39
C MET A 130 -5.74 -4.58 1.12
N SER A 131 -6.59 -5.37 0.45
CA SER A 131 -7.78 -5.97 1.09
C SER A 131 -7.43 -7.07 2.09
N THR A 132 -6.22 -7.61 1.99
CA THR A 132 -5.68 -8.66 2.88
C THR A 132 -4.51 -8.14 3.73
N PHE A 133 -4.27 -6.82 3.74
CA PHE A 133 -3.10 -6.23 4.40
C PHE A 133 -3.37 -5.98 5.88
N THR A 134 -2.56 -6.59 6.75
CA THR A 134 -2.77 -6.53 8.20
C THR A 134 -1.98 -5.42 8.88
N GLU A 135 -2.37 -5.06 10.10
CA GLU A 135 -1.63 -4.10 10.92
C GLU A 135 -0.20 -4.58 11.20
N MET A 136 -0.01 -5.88 11.46
CA MET A 136 1.31 -6.46 11.67
C MET A 136 2.20 -6.35 10.42
N GLU A 137 1.66 -6.54 9.22
CA GLU A 137 2.42 -6.29 7.98
C GLU A 137 2.84 -4.82 7.85
N ALA A 138 1.98 -3.89 8.27
CA ALA A 138 2.31 -2.46 8.30
C ALA A 138 3.44 -2.16 9.30
N SER A 139 3.39 -2.74 10.50
CA SER A 139 4.44 -2.60 11.52
C SER A 139 5.79 -3.15 11.02
N LEU A 140 5.78 -4.33 10.39
CA LEU A 140 6.97 -4.92 9.77
C LEU A 140 7.49 -4.04 8.63
N GLY A 141 6.60 -3.47 7.81
CA GLY A 141 6.96 -2.53 6.75
C GLY A 141 7.64 -1.28 7.29
N ALA A 142 7.12 -0.73 8.39
CA ALA A 142 7.72 0.40 9.08
C ALA A 142 9.10 0.08 9.69
N GLU A 143 9.28 -1.11 10.26
CA GLU A 143 10.60 -1.58 10.74
C GLU A 143 11.60 -1.67 9.59
N ILE A 144 11.22 -2.30 8.48
CA ILE A 144 12.06 -2.42 7.28
C ILE A 144 12.39 -1.03 6.71
N PHE A 145 11.42 -0.12 6.66
CA PHE A 145 11.65 1.25 6.20
C PHE A 145 12.71 1.99 7.03
N ARG A 146 12.81 1.68 8.33
CA ARG A 146 13.87 2.20 9.22
C ARG A 146 15.19 1.45 9.05
N GLU A 147 15.15 0.11 9.05
CA GLU A 147 16.32 -0.77 8.97
C GLU A 147 17.11 -0.57 7.68
N TYR A 148 16.42 -0.44 6.54
CA TYR A 148 17.04 -0.27 5.22
C TYR A 148 17.36 1.19 4.90
N SER A 149 17.41 2.06 5.91
CA SER A 149 17.86 3.45 5.79
C SER A 149 17.03 4.31 4.82
N CYS A 150 15.77 3.95 4.53
CA CYS A 150 14.89 4.78 3.70
C CYS A 150 14.68 6.17 4.32
N LEU A 151 14.63 6.24 5.66
CA LEU A 151 14.61 7.48 6.43
C LEU A 151 15.86 8.37 6.23
N GLY A 152 16.96 7.84 5.71
CA GLY A 152 18.13 8.66 5.38
C GLY A 152 17.82 9.68 4.28
N CYS A 153 16.89 9.36 3.39
CA CYS A 153 16.56 10.18 2.22
C CYS A 153 15.09 10.64 2.16
N HIS A 154 14.16 9.90 2.76
CA HIS A 154 12.73 10.17 2.71
C HIS A 154 12.20 10.65 4.06
N GLN A 155 11.24 11.57 4.02
CA GLN A 155 10.53 12.02 5.22
C GLN A 155 9.19 11.31 5.38
N ILE A 156 8.87 10.89 6.60
CA ILE A 156 7.55 10.40 7.02
C ILE A 156 7.11 11.14 8.29
N LYS A 157 5.84 10.99 8.67
CA LYS A 157 5.36 11.45 9.98
C LYS A 157 5.47 10.31 10.98
N ASP A 158 5.94 10.60 12.18
CA ASP A 158 5.80 9.69 13.30
C ASP A 158 4.37 9.71 13.86
N ASP A 159 4.13 8.91 14.90
CA ASP A 159 2.81 8.75 15.52
C ASP A 159 2.29 10.04 16.19
N GLU A 160 3.20 10.96 16.53
CA GLU A 160 2.87 12.30 17.06
C GLU A 160 2.62 13.32 15.94
N GLY A 161 2.75 12.91 14.68
CA GLY A 161 2.58 13.74 13.50
C GLY A 161 3.78 14.63 13.17
N LYS A 162 4.93 14.41 13.82
CA LYS A 162 6.17 15.15 13.60
C LYS A 162 6.92 14.55 12.40
N ASN A 163 7.52 15.43 11.62
CA ASN A 163 8.33 15.03 10.47
C ASN A 163 9.65 14.41 10.94
N ILE A 164 9.92 13.19 10.49
CA ILE A 164 11.16 12.47 10.69
C ILE A 164 11.77 12.07 9.34
N GLY A 165 13.08 11.82 9.31
CA GLY A 165 13.81 11.44 8.11
C GLY A 165 14.44 12.60 7.33
N GLY A 166 15.28 12.25 6.37
CA GLY A 166 16.09 13.15 5.57
C GLY A 166 15.30 13.90 4.50
N PRO A 167 15.48 15.21 4.33
CA PRO A 167 14.78 16.01 3.32
C PRO A 167 15.46 15.95 1.92
N ILE A 168 16.05 14.81 1.54
CA ILE A 168 16.86 14.68 0.30
C ILE A 168 15.99 14.26 -0.90
N SER A 169 14.99 13.43 -0.65
CA SER A 169 14.10 12.85 -1.66
C SER A 169 12.65 13.29 -1.41
N ALA A 170 11.72 12.67 -2.13
CA ALA A 170 10.30 12.94 -1.97
C ALA A 170 9.86 12.66 -0.52
N ASP A 171 9.05 13.54 0.07
CA ASP A 171 8.32 13.18 1.29
C ASP A 171 7.33 12.05 0.99
N LEU A 172 7.05 11.21 1.98
CA LEU A 172 6.12 10.09 1.87
C LEU A 172 4.97 10.20 2.87
N PHE A 173 4.73 11.39 3.44
CA PHE A 173 3.69 11.63 4.46
C PHE A 173 2.29 11.21 4.00
N ASP A 174 2.01 11.40 2.71
CA ASP A 174 0.72 11.16 2.07
C ASP A 174 0.83 10.14 0.93
N ALA A 175 1.82 9.24 1.02
CA ALA A 175 2.12 8.28 -0.04
C ALA A 175 0.90 7.41 -0.42
N GLY A 176 0.05 7.06 0.55
CA GLY A 176 -1.13 6.24 0.36
C GLY A 176 -2.29 6.92 -0.37
N ASN A 177 -2.33 8.25 -0.39
CA ASN A 177 -3.27 9.01 -1.23
C ASN A 177 -2.64 9.50 -2.54
N ARG A 178 -1.32 9.42 -2.66
CA ARG A 178 -0.57 10.02 -3.77
C ARG A 178 -0.30 9.04 -4.90
N TYR A 179 0.23 7.87 -4.58
CA TYR A 179 0.74 6.93 -5.58
C TYR A 179 -0.23 5.77 -5.78
N THR A 180 -0.24 5.20 -6.98
CA THR A 180 -0.99 3.97 -7.22
C THR A 180 -0.22 2.76 -6.71
N LEU A 181 -0.93 1.70 -6.35
CA LEU A 181 -0.33 0.45 -5.89
C LEU A 181 0.46 -0.25 -7.01
N ASP A 182 -0.04 -0.17 -8.24
CA ASP A 182 0.63 -0.70 -9.45
C ASP A 182 1.96 0.02 -9.70
N TRP A 183 1.97 1.36 -9.53
CA TRP A 183 3.21 2.13 -9.62
C TRP A 183 4.21 1.68 -8.56
N TRP A 184 3.80 1.56 -7.29
CA TRP A 184 4.70 1.12 -6.22
C TRP A 184 5.30 -0.26 -6.49
N SER A 185 4.47 -1.21 -6.93
CA SER A 185 4.93 -2.57 -7.26
C SER A 185 5.97 -2.54 -8.36
N ARG A 186 5.73 -1.79 -9.45
CA ARG A 186 6.69 -1.70 -10.54
C ARG A 186 7.93 -0.88 -10.18
N PHE A 187 7.76 0.21 -9.44
CA PHE A 187 8.88 1.01 -8.95
C PHE A 187 9.78 0.15 -8.06
N ALA A 188 9.19 -0.75 -7.29
CA ALA A 188 9.92 -1.60 -6.36
C ALA A 188 10.87 -2.59 -7.04
N GLU A 189 10.59 -2.99 -8.28
CA GLU A 189 11.45 -3.89 -9.04
C GLU A 189 12.78 -3.22 -9.43
N ASN A 190 12.72 -1.97 -9.88
CA ASN A 190 13.90 -1.21 -10.27
C ASN A 190 13.59 0.30 -10.38
N PRO A 191 13.89 1.09 -9.34
CA PRO A 191 13.71 2.55 -9.35
C PRO A 191 14.51 3.28 -10.45
N GLN A 192 15.66 2.72 -10.85
CA GLN A 192 16.57 3.34 -11.82
C GLN A 192 15.99 3.36 -13.25
N ASP A 193 14.97 2.54 -13.52
CA ASP A 193 14.23 2.58 -14.79
C ASP A 193 13.42 3.86 -14.99
N PHE A 194 13.18 4.62 -13.92
CA PHE A 194 12.37 5.83 -13.93
C PHE A 194 13.19 7.09 -13.66
N THR A 195 14.16 7.03 -12.76
CA THR A 195 15.07 8.16 -12.50
C THR A 195 16.49 7.64 -12.28
N PRO A 196 17.25 7.42 -13.37
CA PRO A 196 18.65 6.99 -13.30
C PRO A 196 19.52 7.90 -12.42
N HIS A 197 20.53 7.32 -11.78
CA HIS A 197 21.50 8.01 -10.92
C HIS A 197 20.85 8.85 -9.80
N SER A 198 19.65 8.49 -9.39
CA SER A 198 18.94 9.23 -8.33
C SER A 198 19.49 8.98 -6.94
N GLY A 199 20.27 7.91 -6.78
CA GLY A 199 20.64 7.32 -5.49
C GLY A 199 19.56 6.40 -4.91
N GLU A 200 18.38 6.34 -5.53
CA GLU A 200 17.29 5.46 -5.08
C GLU A 200 17.61 4.01 -5.40
N TYR A 201 17.66 3.17 -4.38
CA TYR A 201 17.76 1.74 -4.54
C TYR A 201 16.77 1.10 -3.59
N LEU A 202 16.28 -0.07 -3.99
CA LEU A 202 15.73 -1.01 -3.03
C LEU A 202 16.80 -2.06 -2.85
N ALA A 203 17.19 -2.28 -1.59
CA ALA A 203 18.05 -3.41 -1.28
C ALA A 203 17.41 -4.70 -1.80
N ASP A 204 18.21 -5.73 -2.03
CA ASP A 204 17.70 -7.04 -2.43
C ASP A 204 16.74 -7.57 -1.35
N ILE A 205 15.44 -7.29 -1.55
CA ILE A 205 14.35 -7.61 -0.64
C ILE A 205 13.43 -8.60 -1.34
N SER A 206 13.01 -9.63 -0.60
CA SER A 206 12.02 -10.58 -1.11
C SER A 206 10.69 -9.88 -1.40
N THR A 207 9.89 -10.45 -2.30
CA THR A 207 8.54 -9.96 -2.63
C THR A 207 7.67 -9.77 -1.38
N ARG A 208 7.84 -10.61 -0.35
CA ARG A 208 7.14 -10.47 0.93
C ARG A 208 7.55 -9.22 1.70
N LYS A 209 8.86 -8.91 1.78
CA LYS A 209 9.33 -7.65 2.38
C LYS A 209 8.87 -6.44 1.56
N ALA A 210 8.93 -6.54 0.23
CA ALA A 210 8.40 -5.50 -0.65
C ALA A 210 6.90 -5.24 -0.41
N ARG A 211 6.10 -6.30 -0.21
CA ARG A 211 4.68 -6.20 0.19
C ARG A 211 4.52 -5.41 1.48
N HIS A 212 5.30 -5.69 2.52
CA HIS A 212 5.22 -4.97 3.78
C HIS A 212 5.56 -3.48 3.61
N ILE A 213 6.65 -3.14 2.91
CA ILE A 213 7.05 -1.74 2.68
C ILE A 213 5.99 -1.00 1.86
N ILE A 214 5.57 -1.57 0.73
CA ILE A 214 4.57 -0.95 -0.16
C ILE A 214 3.26 -0.76 0.59
N GLY A 215 2.78 -1.80 1.27
CA GLY A 215 1.54 -1.72 2.04
C GLY A 215 1.63 -0.68 3.15
N TYR A 216 2.75 -0.62 3.89
CA TYR A 216 3.00 0.43 4.88
C TYR A 216 2.97 1.83 4.24
N LEU A 217 3.66 2.06 3.13
CA LEU A 217 3.62 3.34 2.42
C LEU A 217 2.20 3.70 1.95
N MET A 218 1.39 2.69 1.63
CA MET A 218 0.00 2.88 1.24
C MET A 218 -0.95 3.19 2.40
N THR A 219 -0.53 3.01 3.65
CA THR A 219 -1.32 3.48 4.81
C THR A 219 -0.99 4.94 5.17
N LEU A 220 0.18 5.45 4.77
CA LEU A 220 0.62 6.80 5.13
C LEU A 220 -0.30 7.89 4.54
N GLY A 221 -0.87 8.71 5.42
CA GLY A 221 -1.78 9.81 5.09
C GLY A 221 -3.25 9.39 4.91
N VAL A 222 -3.54 8.09 4.87
CA VAL A 222 -4.92 7.58 4.77
C VAL A 222 -5.57 7.64 6.15
N LYS A 223 -6.61 8.47 6.28
CA LYS A 223 -7.38 8.56 7.53
C LYS A 223 -8.20 7.29 7.73
N ASP A 224 -8.23 6.82 8.98
CA ASP A 224 -9.05 5.69 9.41
C ASP A 224 -8.83 4.41 8.57
N PHE A 225 -7.59 4.18 8.10
CA PHE A 225 -7.24 2.99 7.34
C PHE A 225 -7.70 1.73 8.09
N LYS A 226 -8.45 0.86 7.41
CA LYS A 226 -8.98 -0.38 7.99
C LYS A 226 -8.07 -1.53 7.59
N PHE A 227 -7.36 -2.05 8.58
CA PHE A 227 -6.55 -3.25 8.39
C PHE A 227 -7.42 -4.49 8.24
N TYR A 228 -6.92 -5.43 7.46
CA TYR A 228 -7.50 -6.76 7.41
C TYR A 228 -7.21 -7.49 8.72
N GLU A 229 -8.25 -8.10 9.27
CA GLU A 229 -8.22 -8.89 10.50
C GLU A 229 -8.48 -10.37 10.13
N PRO A 230 -7.43 -11.17 9.91
CA PRO A 230 -7.57 -12.55 9.43
C PRO A 230 -8.43 -13.43 10.34
N TRP A 231 -8.43 -13.16 11.64
CA TRP A 231 -9.24 -13.88 12.62
C TRP A 231 -10.77 -13.72 12.42
N ASN A 232 -11.21 -12.75 11.62
CA ASN A 232 -12.62 -12.60 11.23
C ASN A 232 -13.00 -13.35 9.93
N SER A 233 -12.05 -14.06 9.31
CA SER A 233 -12.28 -14.74 8.03
C SER A 233 -13.17 -15.97 8.16
N GLU A 234 -13.65 -16.49 7.03
CA GLU A 234 -14.43 -17.73 7.02
C GLU A 234 -13.62 -18.93 7.54
N ALA A 235 -12.32 -18.96 7.26
CA ALA A 235 -11.44 -20.02 7.74
C ALA A 235 -11.38 -20.06 9.28
N PHE A 236 -11.35 -18.89 9.92
CA PHE A 236 -11.37 -18.78 11.38
C PHE A 236 -12.74 -19.11 12.00
N LYS A 237 -13.84 -18.82 11.30
CA LYS A 237 -15.18 -19.24 11.73
C LYS A 237 -15.39 -20.74 11.63
N ASP A 238 -14.82 -21.41 10.61
CA ASP A 238 -14.84 -22.87 10.47
C ASP A 238 -13.70 -23.57 11.23
N ALA A 239 -12.94 -22.87 12.08
CA ALA A 239 -11.78 -23.47 12.74
C ALA A 239 -12.14 -24.72 13.57
N ASP A 240 -11.43 -25.83 13.35
CA ASP A 240 -11.68 -27.11 14.02
C ASP A 240 -10.44 -27.61 14.77
N ALA A 241 -10.60 -27.83 16.08
CA ALA A 241 -9.52 -28.28 16.94
C ALA A 241 -9.00 -29.68 16.61
N LYS A 242 -9.81 -30.57 15.99
CA LYS A 242 -9.33 -31.91 15.61
C LYS A 242 -8.44 -31.85 14.38
N ARG A 243 -8.74 -30.99 13.40
CA ARG A 243 -7.84 -30.65 12.29
C ARG A 243 -6.59 -29.96 12.83
N GLY A 244 -6.75 -29.04 13.78
CA GLY A 244 -5.64 -28.33 14.43
C GLY A 244 -4.68 -29.24 15.17
N ALA A 245 -5.17 -30.29 15.82
CA ALA A 245 -4.34 -31.29 16.48
C ALA A 245 -3.38 -32.00 15.50
N LYS A 246 -3.80 -32.20 14.24
CA LYS A 246 -2.95 -32.79 13.19
C LYS A 246 -1.84 -31.82 12.81
N VAL A 247 -2.19 -30.56 12.56
CA VAL A 247 -1.22 -29.49 12.26
C VAL A 247 -0.21 -29.35 13.41
N TYR A 248 -0.68 -29.32 14.66
CA TYR A 248 0.19 -29.24 15.82
C TYR A 248 1.17 -30.41 15.90
N LYS A 249 0.69 -31.64 15.63
CA LYS A 249 1.51 -32.85 15.61
C LYS A 249 2.61 -32.80 14.54
N GLU A 250 2.30 -32.28 13.36
CA GLU A 250 3.21 -32.24 12.22
C GLU A 250 4.27 -31.13 12.37
N TYR A 251 3.85 -29.93 12.79
CA TYR A 251 4.69 -28.73 12.74
C TYR A 251 5.17 -28.24 14.11
N CYS A 252 4.41 -28.44 15.19
CA CYS A 252 4.64 -27.78 16.47
C CYS A 252 5.29 -28.69 17.52
N VAL A 253 4.92 -29.98 17.55
CA VAL A 253 5.38 -30.96 18.56
C VAL A 253 6.89 -31.11 18.60
N GLN A 254 7.57 -30.90 17.48
CA GLN A 254 9.03 -31.01 17.37
C GLN A 254 9.74 -30.07 18.36
N CYS A 255 9.17 -28.91 18.67
CA CYS A 255 9.70 -27.97 19.66
C CYS A 255 8.86 -27.93 20.93
N HIS A 256 7.54 -27.84 20.82
CA HIS A 256 6.66 -27.63 21.97
C HIS A 256 6.28 -28.92 22.73
N GLY A 257 6.56 -30.09 22.16
CA GLY A 257 6.20 -31.39 22.74
C GLY A 257 4.70 -31.72 22.60
N PRO A 258 4.34 -33.02 22.67
CA PRO A 258 2.94 -33.47 22.49
C PRO A 258 2.01 -33.04 23.63
N GLN A 259 2.56 -32.82 24.83
CA GLN A 259 1.81 -32.27 25.97
C GLN A 259 2.02 -30.75 26.14
N GLY A 260 2.66 -30.07 25.18
CA GLY A 260 2.91 -28.64 25.29
C GLY A 260 3.90 -28.26 26.38
N LYS A 261 4.85 -29.16 26.72
CA LYS A 261 5.82 -28.96 27.82
C LYS A 261 7.09 -28.21 27.40
N GLY A 262 7.21 -27.81 26.14
CA GLY A 262 8.43 -27.18 25.61
C GLY A 262 9.62 -28.14 25.56
N ASP A 263 9.37 -29.46 25.56
CA ASP A 263 10.34 -30.54 25.69
C ASP A 263 10.44 -31.41 24.43
N GLY A 264 9.98 -30.89 23.29
CA GLY A 264 10.11 -31.55 21.99
C GLY A 264 11.58 -31.83 21.64
N PRO A 265 11.86 -32.79 20.74
CA PRO A 265 13.24 -33.16 20.37
C PRO A 265 14.09 -31.97 19.90
N GLY A 266 13.48 -31.01 19.19
CA GLY A 266 14.11 -29.77 18.74
C GLY A 266 14.36 -28.73 19.86
N ALA A 267 13.71 -28.85 21.01
CA ALA A 267 13.86 -27.90 22.12
C ALA A 267 15.23 -27.96 22.80
N LYS A 268 15.94 -29.09 22.71
CA LYS A 268 17.19 -29.34 23.48
C LYS A 268 18.27 -28.27 23.24
N GLY A 269 18.41 -27.79 22.01
CA GLY A 269 19.43 -26.80 21.64
C GLY A 269 18.97 -25.34 21.64
N LEU A 270 17.71 -25.05 22.00
CA LEU A 270 17.17 -23.69 21.91
C LEU A 270 17.33 -22.93 23.23
N ASP A 271 17.81 -21.69 23.11
CA ASP A 271 17.83 -20.67 24.14
C ASP A 271 17.22 -19.36 23.58
N PRO A 272 16.13 -18.82 24.15
CA PRO A 272 15.33 -19.42 25.23
C PRO A 272 14.64 -20.71 24.78
N LYS A 273 14.27 -21.53 25.76
CA LYS A 273 13.45 -22.74 25.54
C LYS A 273 12.09 -22.37 24.96
N PRO A 274 11.46 -23.27 24.17
CA PRO A 274 10.08 -23.07 23.71
C PRO A 274 9.13 -22.85 24.89
N ALA A 275 8.08 -22.07 24.64
CA ALA A 275 7.04 -21.84 25.63
C ALA A 275 6.36 -23.16 26.05
N VAL A 276 6.13 -23.30 27.36
CA VAL A 276 5.39 -24.40 27.97
C VAL A 276 3.90 -24.10 27.83
N HIS A 277 3.32 -24.43 26.68
CA HIS A 277 1.89 -24.21 26.42
C HIS A 277 1.00 -24.73 27.55
N ALA A 278 1.32 -25.87 28.16
CA ALA A 278 0.54 -26.47 29.25
C ALA A 278 0.31 -25.52 30.45
N ASP A 279 1.24 -24.58 30.69
CA ASP A 279 1.18 -23.64 31.81
C ASP A 279 0.59 -22.27 31.38
N LEU A 280 0.28 -22.10 30.09
CA LEU A 280 -0.24 -20.85 29.55
C LEU A 280 -1.76 -20.91 29.35
N PRO A 281 -2.50 -19.88 29.79
CA PRO A 281 -3.93 -19.78 29.53
C PRO A 281 -4.18 -19.32 28.09
N LEU A 282 -3.80 -20.13 27.09
CA LEU A 282 -3.85 -19.73 25.67
C LEU A 282 -5.26 -19.38 25.19
N ALA A 283 -6.29 -19.91 25.86
CA ALA A 283 -7.68 -19.52 25.63
C ALA A 283 -7.92 -18.01 25.81
N ASP A 284 -7.21 -17.36 26.73
CA ASP A 284 -7.41 -15.96 27.10
C ASP A 284 -6.53 -14.99 26.30
N TYR A 285 -5.65 -15.50 25.44
CA TYR A 285 -4.77 -14.66 24.63
C TYR A 285 -5.58 -13.94 23.55
N PRO A 286 -5.23 -12.69 23.20
CA PRO A 286 -5.84 -12.00 22.06
C PRO A 286 -5.71 -12.77 20.73
N GLU A 287 -6.70 -12.65 19.85
CA GLU A 287 -6.73 -13.36 18.56
C GLU A 287 -5.58 -12.93 17.64
N ASP A 288 -5.35 -11.62 17.57
CA ASP A 288 -4.25 -11.00 16.85
C ASP A 288 -2.89 -11.50 17.34
N TYR A 289 -2.69 -11.63 18.66
CA TYR A 289 -1.42 -12.06 19.22
C TYR A 289 -1.04 -13.49 18.78
N LEU A 290 -1.96 -14.47 18.91
CA LEU A 290 -1.65 -15.85 18.50
C LEU A 290 -1.52 -15.97 16.98
N TYR A 291 -2.36 -15.26 16.22
CA TYR A 291 -2.22 -15.19 14.77
C TYR A 291 -0.84 -14.68 14.39
N ASN A 292 -0.44 -13.52 14.92
CA ASN A 292 0.82 -12.88 14.56
C ASN A 292 2.01 -13.73 14.99
N LEU A 293 1.98 -14.30 16.19
CA LEU A 293 3.03 -15.19 16.72
C LEU A 293 3.28 -16.39 15.81
N ILE A 294 2.22 -17.02 15.29
CA ILE A 294 2.35 -18.22 14.46
C ILE A 294 2.60 -17.84 12.99
N TYR A 295 1.87 -16.87 12.45
CA TYR A 295 2.00 -16.44 11.06
C TYR A 295 3.33 -15.74 10.79
N PHE A 296 3.74 -14.76 11.60
CA PHE A 296 4.97 -13.98 11.41
C PHE A 296 6.14 -14.43 12.29
N GLY A 297 5.94 -15.48 13.10
CA GLY A 297 6.95 -16.03 13.99
C GLY A 297 7.15 -15.22 15.28
N GLY A 298 8.03 -15.74 16.15
CA GLY A 298 8.23 -15.21 17.51
C GLY A 298 8.67 -13.75 17.56
N LYS A 299 9.58 -13.34 16.66
CA LYS A 299 10.12 -11.97 16.63
C LYS A 299 9.02 -10.92 16.45
N SER A 300 7.97 -11.23 15.69
CA SER A 300 6.88 -10.30 15.37
C SER A 300 6.14 -9.77 16.61
N VAL A 301 6.13 -10.56 17.69
CA VAL A 301 5.49 -10.21 18.97
C VAL A 301 6.52 -10.10 20.10
N GLY A 302 7.78 -9.79 19.78
CA GLY A 302 8.85 -9.58 20.75
C GLY A 302 9.33 -10.85 21.46
N LYS A 303 9.09 -12.04 20.89
CA LYS A 303 9.60 -13.32 21.38
C LYS A 303 10.81 -13.79 20.57
N SER A 304 11.38 -14.93 20.95
CA SER A 304 12.56 -15.49 20.29
C SER A 304 12.30 -15.75 18.81
N SER A 305 13.27 -15.39 17.96
CA SER A 305 13.29 -15.73 16.53
C SER A 305 13.43 -17.22 16.25
N ASN A 306 13.69 -18.04 17.28
CA ASN A 306 13.68 -19.50 17.17
C ASN A 306 12.28 -20.06 16.93
N MET A 307 11.22 -19.32 17.28
CA MET A 307 9.86 -19.65 16.84
C MET A 307 9.71 -19.18 15.38
N PRO A 308 9.67 -20.11 14.40
CA PRO A 308 9.69 -19.75 13.00
C PRO A 308 8.37 -19.13 12.55
N ASP A 309 8.43 -18.48 11.40
CA ASP A 309 7.29 -17.99 10.66
C ASP A 309 6.60 -19.12 9.89
N TRP A 310 5.30 -19.28 10.08
CA TRP A 310 4.51 -20.30 9.40
C TRP A 310 3.61 -19.75 8.29
N GLY A 311 3.54 -18.43 8.09
CA GLY A 311 2.58 -17.79 7.18
C GLY A 311 2.79 -18.11 5.70
N LEU A 312 3.99 -18.56 5.32
CA LEU A 312 4.28 -19.06 3.96
C LEU A 312 4.17 -20.59 3.82
N THR A 313 4.00 -21.30 4.93
CA THR A 313 3.98 -22.78 4.96
C THR A 313 2.58 -23.30 5.21
N LEU A 314 1.85 -22.72 6.15
CA LEU A 314 0.52 -23.14 6.53
C LEU A 314 -0.53 -22.37 5.71
N PRO A 315 -1.47 -23.07 5.04
CA PRO A 315 -2.67 -22.44 4.52
C PRO A 315 -3.47 -21.78 5.66
N GLU A 316 -4.28 -20.77 5.30
CA GLU A 316 -5.10 -20.01 6.25
C GLU A 316 -5.97 -20.93 7.14
N GLN A 317 -6.61 -21.95 6.56
CA GLN A 317 -7.42 -22.90 7.32
C GLN A 317 -6.60 -23.69 8.35
N SER A 318 -5.40 -24.13 7.99
CA SER A 318 -4.53 -24.88 8.92
C SER A 318 -4.03 -24.01 10.07
N LEU A 319 -3.83 -22.71 9.80
CA LEU A 319 -3.48 -21.73 10.83
C LEU A 319 -4.65 -21.48 11.79
N ALA A 320 -5.86 -21.28 11.26
CA ALA A 320 -7.07 -21.15 12.06
C ALA A 320 -7.30 -22.39 12.95
N ASP A 321 -7.19 -23.57 12.35
CA ASP A 321 -7.37 -24.85 13.04
C ASP A 321 -6.35 -25.05 14.17
N VAL A 322 -5.05 -24.78 13.93
CA VAL A 322 -4.02 -24.96 14.97
C VAL A 322 -4.19 -23.94 16.11
N ILE A 323 -4.64 -22.71 15.82
CA ILE A 323 -4.98 -21.72 16.85
C ILE A 323 -6.16 -22.22 17.71
N ALA A 324 -7.22 -22.76 17.09
CA ALA A 324 -8.34 -23.35 17.81
C ALA A 324 -7.91 -24.55 18.69
N TYR A 325 -7.00 -25.39 18.19
CA TYR A 325 -6.45 -26.51 18.96
C TYR A 325 -5.67 -26.03 20.19
N VAL A 326 -4.73 -25.09 20.04
CA VAL A 326 -3.91 -24.66 21.18
C VAL A 326 -4.75 -23.94 22.24
N ARG A 327 -5.75 -23.15 21.84
CA ARG A 327 -6.70 -22.49 22.75
C ARG A 327 -7.55 -23.48 23.54
N SER A 328 -8.07 -24.51 22.87
CA SER A 328 -8.97 -25.49 23.49
C SER A 328 -8.23 -26.51 24.36
N THR A 329 -6.98 -26.81 24.03
CA THR A 329 -6.18 -27.87 24.67
C THR A 329 -5.37 -27.35 25.85
N PHE A 330 -4.77 -26.16 25.73
CA PHE A 330 -3.86 -25.62 26.74
C PHE A 330 -4.49 -24.42 27.44
N LYS A 331 -4.99 -24.64 28.67
CA LYS A 331 -5.78 -23.66 29.43
C LYS A 331 -5.03 -23.07 30.64
N GLY A 332 -3.74 -23.39 30.80
CA GLY A 332 -3.01 -23.14 32.03
C GLY A 332 -3.42 -24.09 33.15
N GLN A 333 -2.57 -24.17 34.18
CA GLN A 333 -2.90 -24.87 35.44
C GLN A 333 -3.75 -24.00 36.36
#